data_AF-A0A1W9QEU3-F1
#
_entry.id   AF-A0A1W9QEU3-F1
#
_cell.length_a   1.000
_cell.length_b   1.000
_cell.length_c   1.000
_cell.angle_alpha   90.00
_cell.angle_beta   90.00
_cell.angle_gamma   90.00
#
_symmetry.space_group_name_H-M   'P 1'
#
loop_
_entity.id
_entity.type
_entity.pdbx_description
1 polymer ?
#
loop_
_entity_poly.entity_id
_entity_poly.type
_entity_poly.pdbx_seq_one_letter_code
_entity_poly.pdbx_strand_id
1 'polypeptide(L)'
;MESLPPESSYPQSARTGRELALTGQHALVVRKDLDLELPLEAEVTAPPWQRPEWQQLWLALQNEDWRTLALVPSGDMPDGFTLEVAVSLVHTGSVHLGAPIRIADATDVSLGHLRQFIEELTELRSGGDRVIVALGPVKGAATTVAIAQASDRALLCIPLEVSKVKDAKSTIKAVGPKHFVGSAVFEVG
;
A
#
# COMPACT_ATOMS: atom_id res chain seq x y z
N MET A 1 -20.63 -21.21 52.92
CA MET A 1 -20.35 -19.88 52.33
C MET A 1 -18.84 -19.80 52.27
N GLU A 2 -18.18 -20.00 51.13
CA GLU A 2 -18.47 -19.46 49.81
C GLU A 2 -17.97 -20.44 48.74
N SER A 3 -18.82 -20.72 47.74
CA SER A 3 -18.51 -21.61 46.62
C SER A 3 -17.73 -20.85 45.56
N LEU A 4 -16.54 -21.31 45.19
CA LEU A 4 -15.82 -20.84 44.00
C LEU A 4 -16.21 -21.69 42.79
N PRO A 5 -16.56 -21.09 41.63
CA PRO A 5 -16.99 -21.81 40.44
C PRO A 5 -15.82 -22.39 39.63
N PRO A 6 -16.08 -23.39 38.75
CA PRO A 6 -15.03 -24.10 38.01
C PRO A 6 -14.42 -23.28 36.88
N GLU A 7 -13.12 -23.45 36.66
CA GLU A 7 -12.35 -22.86 35.56
C GLU A 7 -12.99 -23.18 34.21
N SER A 8 -13.50 -22.12 33.56
CA SER A 8 -14.03 -22.18 32.20
C SER A 8 -12.88 -22.31 31.21
N SER A 9 -12.79 -23.49 30.62
CA SER A 9 -12.03 -23.86 29.43
C SER A 9 -12.13 -22.78 28.34
N TYR A 10 -11.08 -21.98 28.17
CA TYR A 10 -10.88 -21.16 26.97
C TYR A 10 -10.30 -22.05 25.87
N PRO A 11 -10.93 -22.17 24.68
CA PRO A 11 -10.33 -22.87 23.57
C PRO A 11 -9.12 -22.07 23.06
N GLN A 12 -7.94 -22.64 23.21
CA GLN A 12 -6.73 -22.21 22.54
C GLN A 12 -6.93 -22.45 21.04
N SER A 13 -7.46 -21.45 20.33
CA SER A 13 -7.51 -21.46 18.88
C SER A 13 -6.10 -21.29 18.34
N ALA A 14 -5.37 -22.41 18.30
CA ALA A 14 -4.20 -22.61 17.47
C ALA A 14 -4.63 -22.42 16.01
N ARG A 15 -4.56 -21.19 15.50
CA ARG A 15 -4.43 -20.97 14.06
C ARG A 15 -2.95 -21.00 13.76
N THR A 16 -2.46 -22.22 13.55
CA THR A 16 -1.26 -22.51 12.77
C THR A 16 -1.40 -21.78 11.43
N GLY A 17 -0.84 -20.58 11.35
CA GLY A 17 -0.64 -19.89 10.09
C GLY A 17 0.34 -20.73 9.29
N ARG A 18 -0.19 -21.50 8.32
CA ARG A 18 0.64 -22.13 7.29
C ARG A 18 1.40 -21.02 6.59
N GLU A 19 2.68 -20.92 6.92
CA GLU A 19 3.70 -20.32 6.08
C GLU A 19 3.67 -21.10 4.76
N LEU A 20 2.93 -20.56 3.78
CA LEU A 20 3.02 -21.03 2.41
C LEU A 20 4.38 -20.55 1.91
N ALA A 21 5.36 -21.45 2.00
CA ALA A 21 6.62 -21.34 1.29
C ALA A 21 6.30 -21.25 -0.22
N LEU A 22 6.19 -20.02 -0.73
CA LEU A 22 6.05 -19.73 -2.15
C LEU A 22 7.45 -19.58 -2.73
N THR A 23 7.95 -20.69 -3.25
CA THR A 23 9.15 -20.76 -4.08
C THR A 23 8.88 -20.05 -5.40
N GLY A 24 9.13 -18.75 -5.45
CA GLY A 24 9.04 -17.93 -6.66
C GLY A 24 9.33 -16.47 -6.34
N GLN A 25 10.46 -15.94 -6.82
CA GLN A 25 11.01 -14.62 -6.46
C GLN A 25 10.17 -13.40 -6.90
N HIS A 26 8.92 -13.56 -7.33
CA HIS A 26 8.05 -12.48 -7.80
C HIS A 26 6.58 -12.64 -7.36
N ALA A 27 6.34 -13.33 -6.25
CA ALA A 27 5.01 -13.40 -5.62
C ALA A 27 4.65 -12.05 -4.98
N LEU A 28 3.35 -11.71 -4.94
CA LEU A 28 2.81 -10.58 -4.18
C LEU A 28 3.36 -10.64 -2.75
N VAL A 29 4.29 -9.74 -2.42
CA VAL A 29 4.84 -9.67 -1.08
C VAL A 29 3.86 -8.91 -0.20
N VAL A 30 2.84 -9.61 0.31
CA VAL A 30 1.95 -9.07 1.35
C VAL A 30 2.70 -9.08 2.67
N ARG A 31 3.38 -7.98 3.00
CA ARG A 31 3.99 -7.81 4.32
C ARG A 31 2.87 -7.48 5.31
N LYS A 32 2.64 -8.38 6.28
CA LYS A 32 1.69 -8.15 7.37
C LYS A 32 2.28 -7.31 8.50
N ASP A 33 3.59 -7.41 8.73
CA ASP A 33 4.29 -6.73 9.82
C ASP A 33 5.69 -6.33 9.32
N LEU A 34 6.00 -5.03 9.31
CA LEU A 34 7.38 -4.54 9.17
C LEU A 34 7.89 -4.24 10.58
N ASP A 35 8.53 -5.22 11.23
CA ASP A 35 9.41 -4.94 12.35
C ASP A 35 10.72 -4.34 11.79
N LEU A 36 10.71 -3.02 11.57
CA LEU A 36 11.92 -2.27 11.25
C LEU A 36 12.57 -1.84 12.57
N GLU A 37 13.66 -2.50 12.97
CA GLU A 37 14.56 -1.96 13.98
C GLU A 37 15.17 -0.65 13.44
N LEU A 38 14.68 0.49 13.94
CA LEU A 38 15.16 1.82 13.57
C LEU A 38 16.52 2.07 14.24
N PRO A 39 17.55 2.50 13.49
CA PRO A 39 18.82 2.93 14.10
C PRO A 39 18.59 4.11 15.04
N LEU A 40 18.97 3.94 16.31
CA LEU A 40 19.22 5.04 17.25
C LEU A 40 20.32 5.91 16.61
N GLU A 41 20.01 7.17 16.24
CA GLU A 41 20.95 8.32 16.07
C GLU A 41 20.59 9.30 14.92
N ALA A 42 19.40 9.22 14.30
CA ALA A 42 18.91 10.34 13.47
C ALA A 42 18.16 11.37 14.34
N GLU A 43 18.48 12.64 14.15
CA GLU A 43 17.78 13.83 14.66
C GLU A 43 16.27 13.58 14.76
N VAL A 44 15.67 13.75 15.96
CA VAL A 44 14.30 13.31 16.29
C VAL A 44 13.27 14.16 15.54
N THR A 45 13.17 13.94 14.23
CA THR A 45 12.02 14.27 13.43
C THR A 45 11.02 13.14 13.63
N ALA A 46 9.77 13.49 13.96
CA ALA A 46 8.71 12.49 14.06
C ALA A 46 8.70 11.66 12.75
N PRO A 47 8.59 10.31 12.84
CA PRO A 47 8.50 9.45 11.67
C PRO A 47 7.47 9.99 10.67
N PRO A 48 7.66 9.83 9.35
CA PRO A 48 6.80 10.46 8.35
C PRO A 48 5.30 10.31 8.65
N TRP A 49 4.84 9.10 8.97
CA TRP A 49 3.44 8.79 9.30
C TRP A 49 2.86 9.48 10.56
N GLN A 50 3.69 10.08 11.41
CA GLN A 50 3.23 10.87 12.56
C GLN A 50 3.04 12.35 12.22
N ARG A 51 3.52 12.80 11.06
CA ARG A 51 3.41 14.21 10.66
C ARG A 51 1.98 14.53 10.20
N PRO A 52 1.45 15.73 10.49
CA PRO A 52 0.07 16.10 10.16
C PRO A 52 -0.29 15.92 8.69
N GLU A 53 0.66 16.09 7.77
CA GLU A 53 0.45 16.01 6.33
C GLU A 53 0.04 14.60 5.89
N TRP A 54 0.60 13.56 6.51
CA TRP A 54 0.22 12.17 6.22
C TRP A 54 -1.16 11.83 6.76
N GLN A 55 -1.52 12.36 7.94
CA GLN A 55 -2.86 12.21 8.50
C GLN A 55 -3.90 12.91 7.62
N GLN A 56 -3.60 14.12 7.16
CA GLN A 56 -4.44 14.86 6.22
C GLN A 56 -4.61 14.12 4.90
N LEU A 57 -3.51 13.61 4.32
CA LEU A 57 -3.57 12.80 3.11
C LEU A 57 -4.42 11.54 3.32
N TRP A 58 -4.21 10.81 4.42
CA TRP A 58 -5.00 9.62 4.75
C TRP A 58 -6.49 9.92 4.85
N LEU A 59 -6.86 10.98 5.58
CA LEU A 59 -8.25 11.40 5.75
C LEU A 59 -8.87 11.85 4.41
N ALA A 60 -8.12 12.58 3.58
CA ALA A 60 -8.57 12.96 2.24
C ALA A 60 -8.85 11.73 1.36
N LEU A 61 -8.05 10.67 1.49
CA LEU A 61 -8.28 9.40 0.78
C LEU A 61 -9.53 8.67 1.28
N GLN A 62 -10.05 8.94 2.47
CA GLN A 62 -11.27 8.29 2.99
C GLN A 62 -12.57 8.87 2.41
N ASN A 63 -12.49 9.97 1.66
CA ASN A 63 -13.68 10.58 1.03
C ASN A 63 -14.26 9.71 -0.10
N GLU A 64 -13.53 8.69 -0.52
CA GLU A 64 -13.93 7.71 -1.53
C GLU A 64 -13.97 6.32 -0.90
N ASP A 65 -14.94 5.49 -1.31
CA ASP A 65 -15.00 4.11 -0.84
C ASP A 65 -14.06 3.23 -1.67
N TRP A 66 -12.91 2.91 -1.09
CA TRP A 66 -11.92 2.02 -1.68
C TRP A 66 -11.49 0.94 -0.70
N ARG A 67 -11.22 -0.24 -1.25
CA ARG A 67 -10.52 -1.34 -0.58
C ARG A 67 -9.14 -1.53 -1.15
N THR A 68 -8.94 -1.25 -2.43
CA THR A 68 -7.62 -1.24 -3.08
C THR A 68 -7.27 0.15 -3.59
N LEU A 69 -6.16 0.71 -3.09
CA LEU A 69 -5.62 2.01 -3.50
C LEU A 69 -4.27 1.82 -4.20
N ALA A 70 -4.21 2.13 -5.49
CA ALA A 70 -2.97 2.13 -6.26
C ALA A 70 -2.22 3.45 -6.06
N LEU A 71 -0.95 3.39 -5.66
CA LEU A 71 -0.03 4.52 -5.69
C LEU A 71 0.70 4.51 -7.02
N VAL A 72 0.41 5.49 -7.86
CA VAL A 72 0.95 5.56 -9.23
C VAL A 72 1.98 6.69 -9.29
N PRO A 73 3.25 6.40 -9.56
CA PRO A 73 4.26 7.44 -9.75
C PRO A 73 3.96 8.28 -10.99
N SER A 74 4.09 9.60 -10.88
CA SER A 74 3.82 10.52 -11.99
C SER A 74 4.81 10.41 -13.15
N GLY A 75 5.98 9.85 -12.92
CA GLY A 75 7.02 9.61 -13.91
C GLY A 75 8.16 8.78 -13.31
N ASP A 76 9.37 8.97 -13.82
CA ASP A 76 10.57 8.35 -13.26
C ASP A 76 10.81 8.93 -11.85
N MET A 77 11.01 8.05 -10.87
CA MET A 77 11.15 8.38 -9.44
C MET A 77 12.36 7.65 -8.84
N PRO A 78 12.89 8.09 -7.69
CA PRO A 78 13.89 7.32 -6.97
C PRO A 78 13.39 5.89 -6.68
N ASP A 79 14.31 4.94 -6.67
CA ASP A 79 14.01 3.54 -6.37
C ASP A 79 13.38 3.42 -4.97
N GLY A 80 12.35 2.58 -4.85
CA GLY A 80 11.66 2.36 -3.58
C GLY A 80 10.70 3.47 -3.15
N PHE A 81 10.74 4.66 -3.76
CA PHE A 81 9.93 5.81 -3.35
C PHE A 81 8.43 5.48 -3.20
N THR A 82 7.81 4.85 -4.22
CA THR A 82 6.37 4.55 -4.16
C THR A 82 6.04 3.56 -3.03
N LEU A 83 6.96 2.64 -2.74
CA LEU A 83 6.81 1.68 -1.65
C LEU A 83 6.94 2.37 -0.29
N GLU A 84 7.87 3.30 -0.13
CA GLU A 84 8.02 4.10 1.10
C GLU A 84 6.77 4.94 1.39
N VAL A 85 6.17 5.53 0.35
CA VAL A 85 4.87 6.23 0.47
C VAL A 85 3.78 5.25 0.92
N ALA A 86 3.72 4.05 0.33
CA ALA A 86 2.75 3.02 0.73
C ALA A 86 2.91 2.63 2.21
N VAL A 87 4.16 2.40 2.64
CA VAL A 87 4.49 2.08 4.03
C VAL A 87 4.03 3.20 4.97
N SER A 88 4.33 4.46 4.64
CA SER A 88 3.94 5.60 5.47
C SER A 88 2.41 5.77 5.56
N LEU A 89 1.67 5.56 4.46
CA LEU A 89 0.21 5.57 4.47
C LEU A 89 -0.39 4.41 5.27
N VAL A 90 0.17 3.21 5.16
CA VAL A 90 -0.31 2.04 5.93
C VAL A 90 -0.12 2.26 7.42
N HIS A 91 1.02 2.79 7.87
CA HIS A 91 1.21 3.13 9.27
C HIS A 91 0.18 4.16 9.74
N THR A 92 -0.01 5.24 8.98
CA THR A 92 -0.98 6.29 9.29
C THR A 92 -2.41 5.74 9.39
N GLY A 93 -2.82 4.96 8.39
CA GLY A 93 -4.17 4.42 8.31
C GLY A 93 -4.45 3.30 9.31
N SER A 94 -3.45 2.48 9.63
CA SER A 94 -3.60 1.41 10.64
C SER A 94 -3.80 1.99 12.04
N VAL A 95 -3.11 3.09 12.37
CA VAL A 95 -3.33 3.83 13.63
C VAL A 95 -4.76 4.39 13.69
N HIS A 96 -5.25 4.98 12.59
CA HIS A 96 -6.61 5.53 12.53
C HIS A 96 -7.70 4.45 12.59
N LEU A 97 -7.58 3.38 11.80
CA LEU A 97 -8.62 2.36 11.66
C LEU A 97 -8.61 1.31 12.78
N GLY A 98 -7.50 1.19 13.53
CA GLY A 98 -7.31 0.12 14.51
C GLY A 98 -7.31 -1.29 13.88
N ALA A 99 -7.07 -1.37 12.57
CA ALA A 99 -7.08 -2.60 11.78
C ALA A 99 -5.91 -2.57 10.77
N PRO A 100 -5.29 -3.73 10.48
CA PRO A 100 -4.14 -3.78 9.59
C PRO A 100 -4.56 -3.46 8.15
N ILE A 101 -3.79 -2.57 7.52
CA ILE A 101 -3.84 -2.32 6.07
C ILE A 101 -2.69 -3.08 5.43
N ARG A 102 -2.96 -3.80 4.36
CA ARG A 102 -1.95 -4.58 3.64
C ARG A 102 -1.19 -3.72 2.65
N ILE A 103 0.07 -4.05 2.43
CA ILE A 103 0.89 -3.47 1.37
C ILE A 103 1.09 -4.53 0.30
N ALA A 104 0.96 -4.13 -0.96
CA ALA A 104 1.26 -4.92 -2.13
C ALA A 104 2.35 -4.21 -2.93
N ASP A 105 3.55 -4.78 -2.99
CA ASP A 105 4.60 -4.28 -3.86
C ASP A 105 4.38 -4.78 -5.29
N ALA A 106 4.07 -3.85 -6.18
CA ALA A 106 3.85 -4.07 -7.60
C ALA A 106 4.80 -3.22 -8.46
N THR A 107 5.91 -2.78 -7.89
CA THR A 107 6.86 -1.89 -8.56
C THR A 107 7.51 -2.54 -9.78
N ASP A 108 7.71 -3.87 -9.73
CA ASP A 108 8.35 -4.67 -10.80
C ASP A 108 7.56 -5.95 -11.15
N VAL A 109 6.22 -5.86 -11.19
CA VAL A 109 5.40 -7.02 -11.59
C VAL A 109 5.56 -7.28 -13.09
N SER A 110 6.13 -8.42 -13.44
CA SER A 110 6.24 -8.88 -14.83
C SER A 110 4.88 -9.23 -15.43
N LEU A 111 4.76 -9.17 -16.77
CA LEU A 111 3.53 -9.53 -17.48
C LEU A 111 3.07 -10.98 -17.20
N GLY A 112 4.01 -11.91 -16.97
CA GLY A 112 3.69 -13.31 -16.66
C GLY A 112 2.97 -13.50 -15.32
N HIS A 113 3.21 -12.62 -14.35
CA HIS A 113 2.59 -12.66 -13.03
C HIS A 113 1.39 -11.71 -12.89
N LEU A 114 1.12 -10.85 -13.89
CA LEU A 114 0.08 -9.83 -13.83
C LEU A 114 -1.30 -10.41 -13.48
N ARG A 115 -1.69 -11.50 -14.15
CA ARG A 115 -3.02 -12.09 -13.95
C ARG A 115 -3.19 -12.60 -12.52
N GLN A 116 -2.20 -13.37 -12.05
CA GLN A 116 -2.19 -13.89 -10.68
C GLN A 116 -2.25 -12.76 -9.66
N PHE A 117 -1.47 -11.70 -9.87
CA PHE A 117 -1.45 -10.53 -8.99
C PHE A 117 -2.84 -9.86 -8.89
N ILE A 118 -3.54 -9.69 -10.01
CA ILE A 118 -4.89 -9.11 -10.03
C ILE A 118 -5.92 -10.05 -9.36
N GLU A 119 -5.79 -11.36 -9.55
CA GLU A 119 -6.64 -12.36 -8.88
C GLU A 119 -6.46 -12.28 -7.36
N GLU A 120 -5.23 -12.24 -6.86
CA GLU A 120 -4.92 -12.10 -5.43
C GLU A 120 -5.44 -10.77 -4.84
N LEU A 121 -5.28 -9.65 -5.56
CA LEU A 121 -5.87 -8.36 -5.15
C LEU A 121 -7.40 -8.42 -5.07
N THR A 122 -8.03 -9.14 -6.00
CA THR A 122 -9.49 -9.29 -6.02
C THR A 122 -9.95 -10.14 -4.83
N GLU A 123 -9.24 -11.21 -4.50
CA GLU A 123 -9.54 -12.06 -3.34
C GLU A 123 -9.42 -11.28 -2.03
N LEU A 124 -8.35 -10.50 -1.85
CA LEU A 124 -8.17 -9.64 -0.67
C LEU A 124 -9.31 -8.62 -0.54
N ARG A 125 -9.64 -7.94 -1.65
CA ARG A 125 -10.75 -6.99 -1.70
C ARG A 125 -12.08 -7.65 -1.32
N SER A 126 -12.40 -8.80 -1.90
CA SER A 126 -13.64 -9.54 -1.62
C SER A 126 -13.69 -10.10 -0.19
N GLY A 127 -12.53 -10.38 0.41
CA GLY A 127 -12.40 -10.72 1.83
C GLY A 127 -12.58 -9.53 2.78
N GLY A 128 -12.70 -8.30 2.26
CA GLY A 128 -12.86 -7.07 3.03
C GLY A 128 -11.56 -6.43 3.49
N ASP A 129 -10.40 -6.99 3.12
CA ASP A 129 -9.09 -6.41 3.40
C ASP A 129 -8.96 -5.04 2.69
N ARG A 130 -8.21 -4.12 3.31
CA ARG A 130 -7.72 -2.92 2.65
C ARG A 130 -6.28 -3.13 2.21
N VAL A 131 -5.97 -2.74 0.97
CA VAL A 131 -4.66 -2.93 0.35
C VAL A 131 -4.21 -1.62 -0.30
N ILE A 132 -2.98 -1.21 0.00
CA ILE A 132 -2.28 -0.15 -0.72
C ILE A 132 -1.25 -0.81 -1.65
N VAL A 133 -1.33 -0.49 -2.94
CA VAL A 133 -0.51 -1.11 -3.99
C VAL A 133 0.53 -0.11 -4.47
N ALA A 134 1.81 -0.38 -4.25
CA ALA A 134 2.90 0.46 -4.74
C ALA A 134 3.24 0.08 -6.18
N LEU A 135 3.21 1.02 -7.12
CA LEU A 135 3.49 0.75 -8.54
C LEU A 135 4.77 1.42 -9.03
N GLY A 136 5.33 0.84 -10.09
CA GLY A 136 6.43 1.43 -10.86
C GLY A 136 5.93 2.42 -11.92
N PRO A 137 6.83 3.21 -12.54
CA PRO A 137 6.49 4.14 -13.61
C PRO A 137 5.72 3.49 -14.76
N VAL A 138 4.66 4.17 -15.24
CA VAL A 138 3.89 3.71 -16.42
C VAL A 138 4.79 3.60 -17.66
N LYS A 139 5.81 4.44 -17.74
CA LYS A 139 6.79 4.44 -18.82
C LYS A 139 7.70 3.21 -18.66
N GLY A 140 7.50 2.20 -19.49
CA GLY A 140 8.30 0.98 -19.50
C GLY A 140 7.66 -0.21 -18.78
N ALA A 141 6.61 -0.02 -17.98
CA ALA A 141 5.89 -1.09 -17.30
C ALA A 141 4.42 -1.15 -17.74
N ALA A 142 4.12 -2.03 -18.71
CA ALA A 142 2.75 -2.23 -19.20
C ALA A 142 1.80 -2.78 -18.13
N THR A 143 2.33 -3.47 -17.12
CA THR A 143 1.59 -4.03 -15.99
C THR A 143 1.07 -2.97 -15.03
N THR A 144 1.78 -1.85 -14.85
CA THR A 144 1.36 -0.73 -13.99
C THR A 144 -0.03 -0.24 -14.33
N VAL A 145 -0.31 -0.02 -15.63
CA VAL A 145 -1.61 0.50 -16.07
C VAL A 145 -2.73 -0.49 -15.73
N ALA A 146 -2.51 -1.78 -16.01
CA ALA A 146 -3.50 -2.81 -15.73
C ALA A 146 -3.79 -2.95 -14.23
N ILE A 147 -2.77 -2.92 -13.38
CA ILE A 147 -2.93 -3.02 -11.92
C ILE A 147 -3.62 -1.78 -11.34
N ALA A 148 -3.24 -0.58 -11.82
CA ALA A 148 -3.91 0.65 -11.42
C ALA A 148 -5.40 0.67 -11.80
N GLN A 149 -5.75 0.12 -12.98
CA GLN A 149 -7.13 0.02 -13.43
C GLN A 149 -7.94 -1.08 -12.73
N ALA A 150 -7.27 -2.14 -12.26
CA ALA A 150 -7.88 -3.21 -11.47
C ALA A 150 -8.14 -2.81 -10.01
N SER A 151 -7.41 -1.81 -9.52
CA SER A 151 -7.62 -1.21 -8.20
C SER A 151 -8.88 -0.33 -8.20
N ASP A 152 -9.52 -0.19 -7.04
CA ASP A 152 -10.76 0.59 -6.91
C ASP A 152 -10.48 2.06 -7.23
N ARG A 153 -9.36 2.58 -6.71
CA ARG A 153 -8.92 3.96 -6.84
C ARG A 153 -7.39 4.05 -6.95
N ALA A 154 -6.92 5.17 -7.49
CA ALA A 154 -5.50 5.48 -7.63
C ALA A 154 -5.16 6.87 -7.08
N LEU A 155 -3.98 7.02 -6.47
CA LEU A 155 -3.39 8.30 -6.09
C LEU A 155 -2.16 8.54 -6.99
N LEU A 156 -2.09 9.72 -7.61
CA LEU A 156 -0.90 10.11 -8.34
C LEU A 156 0.17 10.64 -7.37
N CYS A 157 1.32 9.99 -7.30
CA CYS A 157 2.45 10.39 -6.47
C CYS A 157 3.41 11.28 -7.28
N ILE A 158 3.61 12.50 -6.81
CA ILE A 158 4.41 13.52 -7.48
C ILE A 158 5.63 13.83 -6.60
N PRO A 159 6.86 13.49 -7.03
CA PRO A 159 8.05 13.95 -6.34
C PRO A 159 8.21 15.45 -6.57
N LEU A 160 8.48 16.18 -5.50
CA LEU A 160 8.86 17.59 -5.54
C LEU A 160 10.16 17.71 -6.34
N GLU A 161 10.28 18.77 -7.15
CA GLU A 161 11.48 19.15 -7.92
C GLU A 161 11.90 18.22 -9.09
N VAL A 162 11.52 16.93 -9.08
CA VAL A 162 11.96 15.94 -10.09
C VAL A 162 10.92 15.74 -11.20
N SER A 163 9.64 16.03 -10.93
CA SER A 163 8.54 15.68 -11.84
C SER A 163 8.28 16.71 -12.95
N LYS A 164 8.12 16.21 -14.18
CA LYS A 164 7.63 17.01 -15.30
C LYS A 164 6.12 16.91 -15.37
N VAL A 165 5.43 18.05 -15.49
CA VAL A 165 3.97 18.11 -15.70
C VAL A 165 3.52 17.25 -16.89
N LYS A 166 4.37 17.10 -17.91
CA LYS A 166 4.11 16.22 -19.06
C LYS A 166 3.97 14.76 -18.65
N ASP A 167 4.85 14.27 -17.78
CA ASP A 167 4.88 12.86 -17.36
C ASP A 167 3.63 12.56 -16.51
N ALA A 168 3.29 13.45 -15.58
CA ALA A 168 2.04 13.37 -14.80
C ALA A 168 0.79 13.28 -15.71
N LYS A 169 0.70 14.14 -16.73
CA LYS A 169 -0.42 14.11 -17.70
C LYS A 169 -0.45 12.81 -18.52
N SER A 170 0.71 12.31 -18.93
CA SER A 170 0.81 11.04 -19.66
C SER A 170 0.38 9.86 -18.79
N THR A 171 0.80 9.82 -17.53
CA THR A 171 0.38 8.83 -16.53
C THR A 171 -1.12 8.84 -16.29
N ILE A 172 -1.70 10.03 -16.06
CA ILE A 172 -3.16 10.18 -15.90
C ILE A 172 -3.90 9.69 -17.15
N LYS A 173 -3.41 10.04 -18.35
CA LYS A 173 -4.04 9.63 -19.61
C LYS A 173 -3.97 8.12 -19.82
N ALA A 174 -2.86 7.48 -19.46
CA ALA A 174 -2.67 6.05 -19.64
C ALA A 174 -3.55 5.22 -18.70
N VAL A 175 -3.59 5.58 -17.41
CA VAL A 175 -4.44 4.89 -16.41
C VAL A 175 -5.91 5.26 -16.59
N GLY A 176 -6.20 6.51 -16.92
CA GLY A 176 -7.54 7.06 -17.08
C GLY A 176 -7.92 7.95 -15.89
N PRO A 177 -8.38 9.20 -16.12
CA PRO A 177 -8.57 10.19 -15.05
C PRO A 177 -9.61 9.77 -14.01
N LYS A 178 -10.63 9.00 -14.40
CA LYS A 178 -11.69 8.50 -13.50
C LYS A 178 -11.19 7.54 -12.41
N HIS A 179 -10.00 6.95 -12.58
CA HIS A 179 -9.41 6.06 -11.59
C HIS A 179 -8.73 6.85 -10.47
N PHE A 180 -8.33 8.10 -10.71
CA PHE A 180 -7.61 8.89 -9.73
C PHE A 180 -8.57 9.57 -8.75
N VAL A 181 -8.27 9.46 -7.45
CA VAL A 181 -8.91 10.26 -6.40
C VAL A 181 -8.26 11.63 -6.25
N GLY A 182 -7.03 11.77 -6.75
CA GLY A 182 -6.27 13.01 -6.72
C GLY A 182 -4.79 12.78 -6.94
N SER A 183 -4.00 13.74 -6.48
CA SER A 183 -2.53 13.72 -6.51
C SER A 183 -1.97 14.24 -5.19
N ALA A 184 -0.84 13.68 -4.76
CA ALA A 184 -0.09 14.15 -3.61
C ALA A 184 1.35 14.48 -4.03
N VAL A 185 1.88 15.57 -3.48
CA VAL A 185 3.25 16.01 -3.71
C VAL A 185 4.08 15.64 -2.49
N PHE A 186 5.27 15.10 -2.73
CA PHE A 186 6.15 14.57 -1.71
C PHE A 186 7.56 15.11 -1.90
N GLU A 187 8.17 15.57 -0.82
CA GLU A 187 9.59 15.91 -0.82
C GLU A 187 10.43 14.64 -1.02
N VAL A 188 11.45 14.75 -1.87
CA VAL A 188 12.45 13.70 -2.06
C VAL A 188 13.71 14.18 -1.34
N GLY A 189 14.05 13.52 -0.23
CA GLY A 189 15.23 13.81 0.59
C GLY A 189 16.34 12.80 0.34
#